data_AF-A0A969L115-F1
#
_entry.id   AF-A0A969L115-F1
#
_cell.length_a   1.000
_cell.length_b   1.000
_cell.length_c   1.000
_cell.angle_alpha   90.00
_cell.angle_beta   90.00
_cell.angle_gamma   90.00
#
_symmetry.space_group_name_H-M   'P 1'
#
loop_
_entity.id
_entity.type
_entity.pdbx_description
1 polymer ?
#
loop_
_entity_poly.entity_id
_entity_poly.type
_entity_poly.pdbx_seq_one_letter_code
_entity_poly.pdbx_strand_id
1 'polypeptide(L)' 'MKKISIFNDDCLKKMKDLPDNSIDLILCDLPYGTTKCKWDSILPLDELWILYKRLIKNQQA' A
#
# COMPACT_ATOMS: atom_id res chain seq x y z
N MET A 1 0.52 5.27 -24.60
CA MET A 1 1.58 5.68 -23.64
C MET A 1 1.17 5.20 -22.26
N LYS A 2 2.02 4.48 -21.51
CA LYS A 2 1.71 4.08 -20.14
C LYS A 2 1.76 5.31 -19.22
N LYS A 3 0.67 5.58 -18.50
CA LYS A 3 0.58 6.67 -17.52
C LYS A 3 1.22 6.22 -16.21
N ILE A 4 2.23 6.95 -15.74
CA ILE A 4 2.89 6.73 -14.45
C ILE A 4 2.50 7.90 -13.55
N SER A 5 2.07 7.61 -12.31
CA SER A 5 1.74 8.61 -11.29
C SER A 5 2.55 8.30 -10.03
N ILE A 6 3.19 9.32 -9.44
CA ILE A 6 3.98 9.20 -8.21
C ILE A 6 3.39 10.17 -7.20
N PHE A 7 3.21 9.71 -5.96
CA PHE A 7 2.65 10.48 -4.87
C PHE A 7 3.67 10.55 -3.73
N ASN A 8 3.95 11.77 -3.23
CA ASN A 8 4.76 11.99 -2.02
C ASN A 8 3.80 12.20 -0.84
N ASP A 9 3.44 11.10 -0.18
CA ASP A 9 2.45 11.08 0.90
C ASP A 9 2.68 9.86 1.80
N ASP A 10 1.99 9.81 2.93
CA ASP A 10 1.89 8.62 3.77
C ASP A 10 1.08 7.54 3.04
N CYS A 11 1.65 6.35 2.89
CA CYS A 11 1.03 5.26 2.13
C CYS A 11 -0.34 4.85 2.70
N LEU A 12 -0.49 4.77 4.03
CA LEU A 12 -1.75 4.36 4.67
C LEU A 12 -2.85 5.42 4.48
N LYS A 13 -2.48 6.70 4.49
CA LYS A 13 -3.42 7.78 4.15
C LYS A 13 -3.77 7.79 2.68
N LYS A 14 -2.75 7.75 1.81
CA LYS A 14 -2.97 7.91 0.37
C LYS A 14 -3.77 6.78 -0.23
N MET A 15 -3.60 5.56 0.28
CA MET A 15 -4.39 4.41 -0.12
C MET A 15 -5.89 4.64 0.08
N LYS A 16 -6.33 5.41 1.08
CA LYS A 16 -7.75 5.68 1.37
C LYS A 16 -8.44 6.47 0.25
N ASP A 17 -7.69 7.27 -0.51
CA ASP A 17 -8.21 8.03 -1.66
C ASP A 17 -8.40 7.17 -2.91
N LEU A 18 -7.74 6.00 -2.96
CA LEU A 18 -7.80 5.12 -4.12
C LEU A 18 -9.14 4.35 -4.13
N PRO A 19 -9.76 4.16 -5.31
CA PRO A 19 -11.02 3.42 -5.41
C PRO A 19 -10.87 1.96 -5.04
N ASP A 20 -11.94 1.37 -4.49
CA ASP A 20 -12.02 -0.05 -4.19
C ASP A 20 -11.85 -0.88 -5.46
N ASN A 21 -11.24 -2.07 -5.36
CA ASN A 21 -11.03 -2.99 -6.48
C ASN A 21 -10.39 -2.31 -7.72
N SER A 22 -9.48 -1.36 -7.54
CA SER A 22 -8.85 -0.63 -8.64
C SER A 22 -7.45 -1.12 -8.99
N ILE A 23 -6.83 -1.95 -8.14
CA ILE A 23 -5.44 -2.40 -8.27
C ILE A 23 -5.38 -3.87 -8.65
N ASP A 24 -4.58 -4.21 -9.66
CA ASP A 24 -4.35 -5.59 -10.10
C ASP A 24 -3.20 -6.29 -9.33
N LEU A 25 -2.19 -5.52 -8.90
CA LEU A 25 -1.03 -6.00 -8.17
C LEU A 25 -0.56 -4.94 -7.17
N ILE A 26 -0.35 -5.37 -5.92
CA ILE A 26 0.37 -4.59 -4.92
C ILE A 26 1.74 -5.22 -4.74
N LEU A 27 2.79 -4.45 -5.02
CA LEU A 27 4.17 -4.85 -4.80
C LEU A 27 4.81 -3.83 -3.87
N CYS A 28 5.24 -4.27 -2.69
CA CYS A 28 5.76 -3.41 -1.65
C CYS A 28 6.98 -4.02 -0.97
N ASP A 29 7.95 -3.16 -0.67
CA ASP A 29 9.02 -3.41 0.28
C ASP A 29 8.76 -2.51 1.50
N LEU A 30 8.38 -3.12 2.62
CA LEU A 30 7.87 -2.40 3.79
C LEU A 30 8.99 -2.17 4.81
N PRO A 31 8.92 -1.12 5.64
CA PRO A 31 9.76 -1.01 6.82
C PRO A 31 9.43 -2.14 7.80
N TYR A 32 10.43 -2.98 8.10
CA TYR A 32 10.31 -4.13 8.99
C TYR A 32 10.95 -3.88 10.36
N GLY A 33 11.51 -2.69 10.61
CA GLY A 33 12.20 -2.39 11.86
C GLY A 33 13.52 -3.14 12.02
N THR A 34 14.18 -3.46 10.91
CA THR A 34 15.41 -4.27 10.87
C THR A 34 16.68 -3.41 10.76
N THR A 35 16.53 -2.11 10.54
CA THR A 35 17.64 -1.15 10.38
C THR A 35 17.67 -0.10 11.50
N LYS A 36 18.69 0.75 11.50
CA LYS A 36 18.82 1.90 12.43
C LYS A 36 18.20 3.19 11.91
N CYS A 37 17.54 3.15 10.75
CA CYS A 37 16.98 4.32 10.12
C CYS A 37 15.67 4.73 10.81
N LYS A 38 15.47 6.04 11.04
CA LYS A 38 14.26 6.55 11.72
C LYS A 38 12.95 6.20 11.00
N TRP A 39 12.99 6.07 9.68
CA TRP A 39 11.83 5.73 8.85
C TRP A 39 11.50 4.24 8.85
N ASP A 40 12.43 3.38 9.28
CA ASP A 40 12.22 1.93 9.34
C ASP A 40 11.55 1.55 10.67
N SER A 41 10.31 2.01 10.82
CA SER A 41 9.46 1.70 11.95
C SER A 41 8.39 0.70 11.55
N ILE A 42 8.08 -0.26 12.42
CA ILE A 42 7.05 -1.26 12.17
C ILE A 42 5.70 -0.55 11.94
N LEU A 43 5.09 -0.86 10.79
CA LEU A 43 3.76 -0.36 10.41
C LEU A 43 2.63 -1.06 11.17
N PRO A 44 1.47 -0.41 11.34
CA PRO A 44 0.25 -1.08 11.79
C PRO A 44 -0.25 -2.05 10.70
N LEU A 45 0.21 -3.30 10.76
CA LEU A 45 -0.06 -4.31 9.74
C LEU A 45 -1.55 -4.62 9.55
N ASP A 46 -2.35 -4.54 10.62
CA ASP A 46 -3.80 -4.76 10.52
C ASP A 46 -4.49 -3.72 9.62
N GLU A 47 -4.13 -2.44 9.77
CA GLU A 47 -4.64 -1.36 8.90
C GLU A 47 -4.16 -1.56 7.46
N LEU A 48 -2.89 -1.95 7.28
CA LEU A 48 -2.30 -2.24 5.98
C LEU A 48 -3.09 -3.33 5.23
N TRP A 49 -3.36 -4.47 5.90
CA TRP A 49 -4.05 -5.60 5.28
C TRP A 49 -5.50 -5.27 4.93
N ILE A 50 -6.20 -4.48 5.75
CA ILE A 50 -7.55 -4.00 5.44
C ILE A 50 -7.53 -3.16 4.16
N LEU A 51 -6.59 -2.22 4.03
CA LEU A 51 -6.47 -1.38 2.85
C LEU A 51 -6.08 -2.18 1.60
N TYR A 52 -5.14 -3.13 1.73
CA TYR A 52 -4.74 -4.00 0.61
C TYR A 52 -5.91 -4.81 0.08
N LYS A 53 -6.68 -5.45 0.98
CA LYS A 53 -7.87 -6.23 0.60
C LYS A 53 -8.97 -5.38 -0.04
N ARG A 54 -9.13 -4.13 0.38
CA ARG A 54 -10.09 -3.19 -0.23
C ARG A 54 -9.68 -2.78 -1.65
N LEU A 55 -8.38 -2.56 -1.87
CA LEU A 55 -7.86 -2.02 -3.13
C LEU A 55 -7.63 -3.07 -4.21
N ILE A 56 -7.19 -4.26 -3.83
CA ILE A 56 -6.96 -5.35 -4.78
C ILE A 56 -8.29 -5.77 -5.40
N LYS A 57 -8.31 -5.98 -6.72
CA LYS A 57 -9.49 -6.51 -7.40
C LYS A 57 -9.83 -7.90 -6.85
N ASN A 58 -11.10 -8.13 -6.56
CA ASN A 58 -11.62 -9.46 -6.30
C ASN A 58 -11.28 -10.39 -7.46
N GLN A 59 -10.33 -11.30 -7.25
CA GLN A 59 -10.10 -12.41 -8.16
C GLN A 59 -11.19 -13.44 -7.90
N GLN A 60 -12.28 -13.37 -8.66
CA GLN A 60 -13.15 -14.53 -8.82
C GLN A 60 -12.34 -15.59 -9.57
N ALA A 61 -12.10 -16.72 -8.92
CA ALA A 61 -11.60 -17.93 -9.56
C ALA A 61 -12.71 -18.58 -10.40
#